data_AF-A0A920I042-F1
#
_entry.id   AF-A0A920I042-F1
#
_cell.length_a   1.000
_cell.length_b   1.000
_cell.length_c   1.000
_cell.angle_alpha   90.00
_cell.angle_beta   90.00
_cell.angle_gamma   90.00
#
_symmetry.space_group_name_H-M   'P 1'
#
loop_
_entity.id
_entity.type
_entity.pdbx_description
1 polymer ?
#
loop_
_entity_poly.entity_id
_entity_poly.type
_entity_poly.pdbx_seq_one_letter_code
_entity_poly.pdbx_strand_id
1 'polypeptide(L)'
;MLASASWDGSIGIWPLGEGIERAEAQSRFILGHDGAVNAVQFAPDNTHLYSAGQDGEVRYWRLSNSEYLRSVVYNGWSVSVVKVDELNDFVAYGSSDGTMNIDRLSDGSEVMRLGDERVPVLAIYHSPWHSLLAFGNAKGRVVVINTKDWSIVRDFNAANGPIWSLVIMPDGQSIVVAGLDDFITRWELFEFPPEFLERPGPARRFQPTAEISNGEKQFARKCSVCHTLSPDGKRRAGPTLFGVFGRMAGTLEGYPYSKALVDSDIVWDELTIEKLFAEGPDVVTPGTKMPIQRMRNQQDLVDLVAFLKTATKKTTVE
;
A
#
# COMPACT_ATOMS: atom_id res chain seq x y z
N MET A 1 14.53 11.32 18.49
CA MET A 1 14.01 9.95 18.70
C MET A 1 13.11 9.60 17.52
N LEU A 2 13.10 8.34 17.10
CA LEU A 2 12.23 7.78 16.07
C LEU A 2 11.39 6.67 16.70
N ALA A 3 10.13 6.54 16.29
CA ALA A 3 9.28 5.42 16.64
C ALA A 3 8.87 4.65 15.39
N SER A 4 8.76 3.33 15.50
CA SER A 4 8.33 2.43 14.43
C SER A 4 7.29 1.45 14.95
N ALA A 5 6.21 1.26 14.22
CA ALA A 5 5.24 0.18 14.44
C ALA A 5 5.66 -1.08 13.66
N SER A 6 5.44 -2.27 14.23
CA SER A 6 5.81 -3.55 13.61
C SER A 6 4.66 -4.55 13.61
N TRP A 7 4.65 -5.42 12.61
CA TRP A 7 3.69 -6.52 12.49
C TRP A 7 3.91 -7.63 13.52
N ASP A 8 5.05 -7.64 14.22
CA ASP A 8 5.30 -8.51 15.37
C ASP A 8 4.61 -8.06 16.67
N GLY A 9 3.88 -6.94 16.64
CA GLY A 9 3.18 -6.38 17.79
C GLY A 9 4.02 -5.44 18.66
N SER A 10 5.26 -5.18 18.29
CA SER A 10 6.14 -4.25 19.00
C SER A 10 6.09 -2.82 18.45
N ILE A 11 6.41 -1.89 19.34
CA ILE A 11 6.72 -0.50 19.00
C ILE A 11 8.20 -0.28 19.30
N GLY A 12 9.00 -0.11 18.24
CA GLY A 12 10.43 0.20 18.36
C GLY A 12 10.66 1.69 18.62
N ILE A 13 11.53 1.99 19.58
CA ILE A 13 11.95 3.35 19.93
C ILE A 13 13.47 3.47 19.77
N TRP A 14 13.89 4.43 18.94
CA TRP A 14 15.28 4.59 18.53
C TRP A 14 15.80 6.00 18.85
N PRO A 15 16.94 6.15 19.55
CA PRO A 15 17.58 7.45 19.64
C PRO A 15 18.09 7.89 18.27
N LEU A 16 18.11 9.21 18.03
CA LEU A 16 18.61 9.81 16.80
C LEU A 16 19.86 10.63 17.11
N GLY A 17 20.78 10.73 16.16
CA GLY A 17 22.00 11.53 16.29
C GLY A 17 23.19 10.79 16.91
N GLU A 18 23.02 9.53 17.27
CA GLU A 18 24.11 8.62 17.64
C GLU A 18 24.35 7.64 16.48
N GLY A 19 25.61 7.25 16.24
CA GLY A 19 25.93 6.28 15.18
C GLY A 19 25.13 4.99 15.30
N ILE A 20 24.96 4.25 14.20
CA ILE A 20 24.05 3.08 14.08
C ILE A 20 24.21 2.10 15.25
N GLU A 21 25.44 1.74 15.63
CA GLU A 21 25.71 0.80 16.73
C GLU A 21 25.16 1.27 18.08
N ARG A 22 25.26 2.58 18.38
CA ARG A 22 24.69 3.14 19.61
C ARG A 22 23.18 3.22 19.54
N ALA A 23 22.63 3.55 18.37
CA ALA A 23 21.19 3.58 18.16
C ALA A 23 20.57 2.19 18.39
N GLU A 24 21.23 1.13 17.94
CA GLU A 24 20.82 -0.26 18.19
C GLU A 24 20.93 -0.63 19.67
N ALA A 25 22.08 -0.37 20.31
CA ALA A 25 22.31 -0.73 21.70
C ALA A 25 21.37 -0.02 22.70
N GLN A 26 20.88 1.17 22.35
CA GLN A 26 19.96 1.95 23.18
C GLN A 26 18.50 1.88 22.71
N SER A 27 18.22 1.09 21.67
CA SER A 27 16.86 0.87 21.21
C SER A 27 16.06 0.11 22.28
N ARG A 28 14.76 0.38 22.32
CA ARG A 28 13.84 -0.35 23.20
C ARG A 28 12.54 -0.64 22.48
N PHE A 29 11.90 -1.73 22.91
CA PHE A 29 10.66 -2.21 22.33
C PHE A 29 9.56 -2.17 23.38
N ILE A 30 8.46 -1.51 23.05
CA ILE A 30 7.24 -1.51 23.86
C ILE A 30 6.36 -2.64 23.34
N LEU A 31 5.90 -3.49 24.24
CA LEU A 31 5.06 -4.65 23.96
C LEU A 31 3.70 -4.48 24.65
N GLY A 32 2.67 -5.06 24.06
CA GLY A 32 1.38 -5.22 24.72
C GLY A 32 0.18 -5.35 23.79
N HIS A 33 0.26 -4.85 22.55
CA HIS A 33 -0.78 -5.08 21.55
C HIS A 33 -0.95 -6.58 21.27
N ASP A 34 -2.20 -7.01 21.02
CA ASP A 34 -2.50 -8.38 20.59
C ASP A 34 -2.55 -8.45 19.06
N GLY A 35 -1.38 -8.59 18.44
CA GLY A 35 -1.21 -8.60 16.99
C GLY A 35 -0.47 -7.37 16.46
N ALA A 36 -0.51 -7.17 15.14
CA ALA A 36 0.29 -6.14 14.46
C ALA A 36 -0.01 -4.72 14.98
N VAL A 37 1.05 -3.92 15.16
CA VAL A 37 0.91 -2.46 15.32
C VAL A 37 0.95 -1.83 13.93
N ASN A 38 -0.08 -1.07 13.59
CA ASN A 38 -0.23 -0.46 12.27
C ASN A 38 0.21 1.00 12.24
N ALA A 39 0.06 1.73 13.36
CA ALA A 39 0.39 3.14 13.42
C ALA A 39 0.93 3.55 14.79
N VAL A 40 1.75 4.60 14.78
CA VAL A 40 2.45 5.14 15.95
C VAL A 40 2.54 6.66 15.84
N GLN A 41 2.31 7.39 16.93
CA GLN A 41 2.38 8.85 16.99
C GLN A 41 2.89 9.31 18.35
N PHE A 42 3.90 10.18 18.38
CA PHE A 42 4.29 10.84 19.64
C PHE A 42 3.22 11.82 20.10
N ALA A 43 2.97 11.85 21.41
CA ALA A 43 2.21 12.93 22.02
C ALA A 43 3.02 14.25 21.97
N PRO A 44 2.37 15.44 21.99
CA PRO A 44 3.05 16.73 21.94
C PRO A 44 4.07 16.95 23.06
N ASP A 45 3.90 16.31 24.21
CA ASP A 45 4.80 16.41 25.34
C ASP A 45 6.12 15.65 25.17
N ASN A 46 6.26 14.82 24.12
CA ASN A 46 7.42 13.95 23.83
C ASN A 46 7.78 12.95 24.94
N THR A 47 6.94 12.80 25.97
CA THR A 47 7.08 11.83 27.05
C THR A 47 6.06 10.70 26.94
N HIS A 48 5.05 10.87 26.09
CA HIS A 48 4.05 9.87 25.78
C HIS A 48 3.92 9.59 24.29
N LEU A 49 3.13 8.57 23.99
CA LEU A 49 3.02 7.93 22.69
C LEU A 49 1.62 7.34 22.54
N TYR A 50 1.07 7.43 21.34
CA TYR A 50 -0.11 6.69 20.89
C TYR A 50 0.29 5.60 19.89
N SER A 51 -0.37 4.45 19.95
CA SER A 51 -0.24 3.38 18.96
C SER A 51 -1.60 2.79 18.61
N ALA A 52 -1.73 2.28 17.39
CA ALA A 52 -2.95 1.64 16.91
C ALA A 52 -2.66 0.25 16.37
N GLY A 53 -3.49 -0.73 16.73
CA GLY A 53 -3.20 -2.15 16.50
C GLY A 53 -4.31 -2.94 15.81
N GLN A 54 -3.94 -4.16 15.42
CA GLN A 54 -4.84 -5.18 14.89
C GLN A 54 -5.90 -5.64 15.89
N ASP A 55 -5.61 -5.52 17.19
CA ASP A 55 -6.53 -5.74 18.30
C ASP A 55 -7.69 -4.73 18.35
N GLY A 56 -7.66 -3.71 17.49
CA GLY A 56 -8.72 -2.71 17.37
C GLY A 56 -8.67 -1.65 18.48
N GLU A 57 -7.53 -1.51 19.14
CA GLU A 57 -7.31 -0.48 20.14
C GLU A 57 -6.38 0.63 19.65
N VAL A 58 -6.62 1.85 20.14
CA VAL A 58 -5.61 2.90 20.18
C VAL A 58 -5.13 3.05 21.61
N ARG A 59 -3.85 2.82 21.87
CA ARG A 59 -3.25 2.78 23.21
C ARG A 59 -2.38 4.00 23.48
N TYR A 60 -2.38 4.44 24.72
CA TYR A 60 -1.57 5.54 25.24
C TYR A 60 -0.51 5.03 26.21
N TRP A 61 0.73 5.44 26.00
CA TRP A 61 1.91 4.90 26.67
C TRP A 61 2.77 5.98 27.29
N ARG A 62 3.37 5.70 28.44
CA ARG A 62 4.47 6.48 28.99
C ARG A 62 5.78 5.96 28.45
N LEU A 63 6.56 6.83 27.83
CA LEU A 63 7.83 6.45 27.22
C LEU A 63 8.90 6.12 28.25
N SER A 64 9.01 6.85 29.37
CA SER A 64 10.14 6.69 30.30
C SER A 64 10.36 5.25 30.79
N ASN A 65 9.28 4.48 30.98
CA ASN A 65 9.27 3.11 31.48
C ASN A 65 8.47 2.13 30.60
N SER A 66 8.12 2.51 29.37
CA SER A 66 7.34 1.68 28.44
C SER A 66 5.99 1.22 29.01
N GLU A 67 5.38 2.02 29.87
CA GLU A 67 4.16 1.65 30.60
C GLU A 67 2.91 1.92 29.75
N TYR A 68 2.03 0.92 29.66
CA TYR A 68 0.67 1.07 29.17
C TYR A 68 -0.15 1.87 30.20
N LEU A 69 -0.72 3.00 29.78
CA LEU A 69 -1.53 3.85 30.65
C LEU A 69 -3.01 3.53 30.50
N ARG A 70 -3.51 3.57 29.26
CA ARG A 70 -4.91 3.24 28.92
C ARG A 70 -5.07 3.06 27.41
N SER A 71 -6.18 2.47 26.98
CA SER A 71 -6.67 2.60 25.61
C SER A 71 -7.63 3.78 25.53
N VAL A 72 -7.49 4.54 24.45
CA VAL A 72 -8.34 5.71 24.13
C VAL A 72 -9.43 5.39 23.12
N VAL A 73 -9.30 4.25 22.42
CA VAL A 73 -10.30 3.72 21.47
C VAL A 73 -10.42 2.22 21.67
N TYR A 74 -11.65 1.71 21.61
CA TYR A 74 -12.00 0.29 21.53
C TYR A 74 -12.94 0.07 20.34
N ASN A 75 -12.40 -0.26 19.17
CA ASN A 75 -13.16 -0.31 17.92
C ASN A 75 -13.63 -1.73 17.54
N GLY A 76 -13.05 -2.78 18.13
CA GLY A 76 -13.38 -4.19 17.84
C GLY A 76 -12.92 -4.69 16.45
N TRP A 77 -12.41 -3.79 15.61
CA TRP A 77 -11.79 -4.08 14.32
C TRP A 77 -10.43 -3.41 14.24
N SER A 78 -9.48 -4.06 13.56
CA SER A 78 -8.12 -3.55 13.35
C SER A 78 -8.11 -2.07 12.99
N VAL A 79 -7.38 -1.27 13.77
CA VAL A 79 -7.18 0.16 13.51
C VAL A 79 -5.94 0.28 12.63
N SER A 80 -6.16 0.69 11.37
CA SER A 80 -5.12 0.72 10.34
C SER A 80 -4.35 2.04 10.33
N VAL A 81 -5.02 3.14 10.68
CA VAL A 81 -4.43 4.49 10.71
C VAL A 81 -5.01 5.30 11.85
N VAL A 82 -4.21 6.23 12.42
CA VAL A 82 -4.64 7.10 13.53
C VAL A 82 -4.00 8.48 13.46
N LYS A 83 -4.73 9.51 13.91
CA LYS A 83 -4.25 10.85 14.29
C LYS A 83 -4.93 11.28 15.58
N VAL A 84 -4.11 11.65 16.55
CA VAL A 84 -4.54 12.25 17.80
C VAL A 84 -4.14 13.72 17.80
N ASP A 85 -5.06 14.57 18.24
CA ASP A 85 -4.81 15.97 18.55
C ASP A 85 -5.37 16.28 19.95
N GLU A 86 -4.46 16.38 20.92
CA GLU A 86 -4.81 16.66 22.31
C GLU A 86 -5.29 18.09 22.52
N LEU A 87 -4.83 19.04 21.70
CA LEU A 87 -5.21 20.44 21.81
C LEU A 87 -6.66 20.66 21.37
N ASN A 88 -7.06 19.98 20.30
CA ASN A 88 -8.42 20.05 19.75
C ASN A 88 -9.34 18.93 20.27
N ASP A 89 -8.87 18.15 21.25
CA ASP A 89 -9.61 17.08 21.94
C ASP A 89 -10.25 16.05 20.99
N PHE A 90 -9.45 15.44 20.11
CA PHE A 90 -9.95 14.36 19.26
C PHE A 90 -8.93 13.26 18.96
N VAL A 91 -9.45 12.07 18.68
CA VAL A 91 -8.77 10.96 18.04
C VAL A 91 -9.53 10.58 16.78
N ALA A 92 -8.85 10.62 15.64
CA ALA A 92 -9.36 10.23 14.35
C ALA A 92 -8.66 8.96 13.88
N TYR A 93 -9.42 7.97 13.43
CA TYR A 93 -8.87 6.68 13.04
C TYR A 93 -9.67 5.99 11.94
N GLY A 94 -8.96 5.19 11.17
CA GLY A 94 -9.51 4.39 10.09
C GLY A 94 -9.34 2.90 10.37
N SER A 95 -10.38 2.12 10.08
CA SER A 95 -10.40 0.69 10.40
C SER A 95 -10.50 -0.23 9.17
N SER A 96 -10.15 -1.50 9.37
CA SER A 96 -10.32 -2.58 8.40
C SER A 96 -11.78 -2.85 8.03
N ASP A 97 -12.74 -2.46 8.88
CA ASP A 97 -14.18 -2.53 8.57
C ASP A 97 -14.64 -1.38 7.64
N GLY A 98 -13.72 -0.50 7.25
CA GLY A 98 -13.95 0.62 6.36
C GLY A 98 -14.56 1.85 7.00
N THR A 99 -14.69 1.86 8.33
CA THR A 99 -15.15 3.05 9.05
C THR A 99 -14.03 4.05 9.25
N MET A 100 -14.36 5.32 9.00
CA MET A 100 -13.57 6.50 9.35
C MET A 100 -14.25 7.13 10.56
N ASN A 101 -13.58 7.08 11.71
CA ASN A 101 -14.13 7.50 12.99
C ASN A 101 -13.37 8.71 13.52
N ILE A 102 -14.08 9.57 14.23
CA ILE A 102 -13.58 10.70 14.97
C ILE A 102 -14.31 10.68 16.32
N ASP A 103 -13.55 10.53 17.39
CA ASP A 103 -14.07 10.50 18.76
C ASP A 103 -13.39 11.61 19.58
N ARG A 104 -14.07 12.09 20.63
CA ARG A 104 -13.46 12.97 21.63
C ARG A 104 -12.39 12.20 22.40
N LEU A 105 -11.21 12.78 22.53
CA LEU A 105 -10.09 12.11 23.22
C LEU A 105 -10.33 12.02 24.73
N SER A 106 -10.96 13.06 25.29
CA SER A 106 -11.22 13.24 26.72
C SER A 106 -12.16 12.18 27.30
N ASP A 107 -13.25 11.87 26.61
CA ASP A 107 -14.31 10.98 27.11
C ASP A 107 -14.66 9.81 26.18
N GLY A 108 -14.11 9.76 24.96
CA GLY A 108 -14.38 8.72 23.98
C GLY A 108 -15.75 8.82 23.29
N SER A 109 -16.46 9.94 23.44
CA SER A 109 -17.74 10.15 22.75
C SER A 109 -17.55 10.30 21.23
N GLU A 110 -18.41 9.64 20.45
CA GLU A 110 -18.36 9.71 18.98
C GLU A 110 -18.72 11.13 18.51
N VAL A 111 -17.85 11.71 17.70
CA VAL A 111 -18.09 12.98 17.00
C VAL A 111 -18.61 12.73 15.59
N MET A 112 -17.99 11.77 14.88
CA MET A 112 -18.36 11.43 13.53
C MET A 112 -17.92 10.00 13.19
N ARG A 113 -18.81 9.26 12.51
CA ARG A 113 -18.53 7.95 11.93
C ARG A 113 -19.01 7.91 10.48
N LEU A 114 -18.11 7.63 9.56
CA LEU A 114 -18.39 7.54 8.12
C LEU A 114 -17.98 6.18 7.56
N GLY A 115 -18.76 5.64 6.61
CA GLY A 115 -18.44 4.42 5.86
C GLY A 115 -19.18 3.17 6.35
N ASP A 116 -19.64 2.36 5.38
CA ASP A 116 -20.43 1.15 5.57
C ASP A 116 -20.01 -0.01 4.63
N GLU A 117 -19.11 0.24 3.66
CA GLU A 117 -18.82 -0.68 2.56
C GLU A 117 -17.75 -1.76 2.84
N ARG A 118 -17.27 -1.94 4.09
CA ARG A 118 -16.17 -2.88 4.43
C ARG A 118 -14.91 -2.71 3.56
N VAL A 119 -14.63 -1.47 3.15
CA VAL A 119 -13.46 -1.10 2.36
C VAL A 119 -12.43 -0.48 3.30
N PRO A 120 -11.30 -1.15 3.60
CA PRO A 120 -10.34 -0.68 4.59
C PRO A 120 -9.91 0.78 4.39
N VAL A 121 -9.81 1.52 5.48
CA VAL A 121 -9.22 2.86 5.49
C VAL A 121 -7.72 2.73 5.65
N LEU A 122 -6.97 3.31 4.72
CA LEU A 122 -5.54 3.06 4.55
C LEU A 122 -4.67 4.29 4.74
N ALA A 123 -5.26 5.47 4.64
CA ALA A 123 -4.56 6.72 4.78
C ALA A 123 -5.36 7.70 5.64
N ILE A 124 -4.64 8.47 6.46
CA ILE A 124 -5.16 9.59 7.21
C ILE A 124 -4.12 10.71 7.23
N TYR A 125 -4.56 11.95 7.10
CA TYR A 125 -3.71 13.12 7.26
C TYR A 125 -4.45 14.22 8.00
N HIS A 126 -3.83 14.74 9.05
CA HIS A 126 -4.37 15.86 9.83
C HIS A 126 -3.49 17.09 9.59
N SER A 127 -4.11 18.17 9.11
CA SER A 127 -3.52 19.49 8.98
C SER A 127 -4.13 20.44 10.03
N PRO A 128 -3.48 20.63 11.20
CA PRO A 128 -4.03 21.48 12.26
C PRO A 128 -4.11 22.95 11.81
N TRP A 129 -3.14 23.42 11.03
CA TRP A 129 -3.04 24.80 10.54
C TRP A 129 -4.20 25.22 9.64
N HIS A 130 -4.70 24.28 8.82
CA HIS A 130 -5.84 24.52 7.94
C HIS A 130 -7.15 23.99 8.53
N SER A 131 -7.09 23.36 9.71
CA SER A 131 -8.23 22.69 10.35
C SER A 131 -8.90 21.67 9.42
N LEU A 132 -8.08 20.85 8.77
CA LEU A 132 -8.54 19.84 7.83
C LEU A 132 -8.02 18.46 8.25
N LEU A 133 -8.88 17.46 8.14
CA LEU A 133 -8.57 16.06 8.32
C LEU A 133 -9.02 15.31 7.05
N ALA A 134 -8.17 14.46 6.51
CA ALA A 134 -8.48 13.69 5.32
C ALA A 134 -8.27 12.20 5.54
N PHE A 135 -9.18 11.39 5.03
CA PHE A 135 -9.13 9.93 5.01
C PHE A 135 -9.08 9.41 3.57
N GLY A 136 -8.41 8.29 3.36
CA GLY A 136 -8.36 7.58 2.07
C GLY A 136 -8.56 6.08 2.26
N ASN A 137 -9.36 5.45 1.40
CA ASN A 137 -9.69 4.02 1.51
C ASN A 137 -9.08 3.15 0.38
N ALA A 138 -9.29 1.84 0.50
CA ALA A 138 -8.77 0.83 -0.44
C ALA A 138 -9.37 0.86 -1.86
N LYS A 139 -10.43 1.65 -2.10
CA LYS A 139 -11.06 1.80 -3.42
C LYS A 139 -10.86 3.17 -4.06
N GLY A 140 -10.26 4.12 -3.35
CA GLY A 140 -9.91 5.42 -3.92
C GLY A 140 -10.75 6.57 -3.41
N ARG A 141 -11.72 6.28 -2.54
CA ARG A 141 -12.53 7.32 -1.88
C ARG A 141 -11.64 8.13 -0.95
N VAL A 142 -11.74 9.44 -1.07
CA VAL A 142 -11.14 10.43 -0.18
C VAL A 142 -12.24 11.27 0.42
N VAL A 143 -12.21 11.40 1.75
CA VAL A 143 -13.12 12.27 2.50
C VAL A 143 -12.27 13.30 3.23
N VAL A 144 -12.61 14.58 3.09
CA VAL A 144 -11.96 15.71 3.75
C VAL A 144 -12.98 16.39 4.66
N ILE A 145 -12.58 16.62 5.90
CA ILE A 145 -13.43 17.08 7.01
C ILE A 145 -12.79 18.32 7.62
N ASN A 146 -13.61 19.31 7.95
CA ASN A 146 -13.19 20.48 8.72
C ASN A 146 -13.18 20.12 10.22
N THR A 147 -12.04 20.30 10.90
CA THR A 147 -11.90 19.91 12.31
C THR A 147 -12.47 20.92 13.31
N LYS A 148 -12.93 22.10 12.86
CA LYS A 148 -13.59 23.09 13.72
C LYS A 148 -15.06 22.78 13.96
N ASP A 149 -15.76 22.35 12.91
CA ASP A 149 -17.21 22.12 12.92
C ASP A 149 -17.62 20.71 12.48
N TRP A 150 -16.65 19.86 12.16
CA TRP A 150 -16.84 18.49 11.69
C TRP A 150 -17.66 18.37 10.41
N SER A 151 -17.76 19.44 9.62
CA SER A 151 -18.41 19.38 8.31
C SER A 151 -17.56 18.62 7.29
N ILE A 152 -18.22 17.86 6.41
CA ILE A 152 -17.56 17.25 5.25
C ILE A 152 -17.28 18.35 4.23
N VAL A 153 -16.00 18.65 4.03
CA VAL A 153 -15.53 19.60 3.01
C VAL A 153 -15.59 18.95 1.62
N ARG A 154 -15.17 17.70 1.52
CA ARG A 154 -15.19 16.92 0.27
C ARG A 154 -15.39 15.44 0.52
N ASP A 155 -16.04 14.80 -0.44
CA ASP A 155 -16.19 13.34 -0.55
C ASP A 155 -16.17 12.99 -2.04
N PHE A 156 -15.11 12.31 -2.48
CA PHE A 156 -14.88 12.05 -3.90
C PHE A 156 -14.01 10.82 -4.12
N ASN A 157 -14.05 10.27 -5.34
CA ASN A 157 -13.19 9.16 -5.72
C ASN A 157 -11.94 9.69 -6.44
N ALA A 158 -10.82 9.73 -5.71
CA ALA A 158 -9.56 10.34 -6.15
C ALA A 158 -8.70 9.42 -7.03
N ALA A 159 -8.90 8.11 -6.95
CA ALA A 159 -8.16 7.12 -7.73
C ALA A 159 -9.00 5.86 -7.95
N ASN A 160 -8.59 5.00 -8.87
CA ASN A 160 -9.16 3.67 -8.98
C ASN A 160 -8.30 2.71 -8.15
N GLY A 161 -8.75 2.35 -6.95
CA GLY A 161 -8.00 1.49 -6.03
C GLY A 161 -7.39 2.25 -4.86
N PRO A 162 -6.43 1.64 -4.13
CA PRO A 162 -6.10 2.06 -2.78
C PRO A 162 -5.40 3.41 -2.73
N ILE A 163 -5.84 4.27 -1.80
CA ILE A 163 -5.09 5.44 -1.36
C ILE A 163 -4.13 5.01 -0.25
N TRP A 164 -2.85 4.85 -0.56
CA TRP A 164 -1.84 4.44 0.42
C TRP A 164 -1.34 5.59 1.28
N SER A 165 -1.35 6.80 0.72
CA SER A 165 -0.95 8.00 1.42
C SER A 165 -1.62 9.21 0.80
N LEU A 166 -1.86 10.23 1.61
CA LEU A 166 -2.39 11.51 1.19
C LEU A 166 -1.81 12.63 2.05
N VAL A 167 -1.72 13.83 1.50
CA VAL A 167 -1.23 15.01 2.20
C VAL A 167 -1.97 16.26 1.71
N ILE A 168 -2.42 17.09 2.64
CA ILE A 168 -2.94 18.42 2.33
C ILE A 168 -1.75 19.34 2.12
N MET A 169 -1.74 20.06 1.00
CA MET A 169 -0.64 20.94 0.64
C MET A 169 -0.51 22.11 1.64
N PRO A 170 0.68 22.73 1.79
CA PRO A 170 0.89 23.84 2.73
C PRO A 170 0.03 25.09 2.48
N ASP A 171 -0.56 25.22 1.29
CA ASP A 171 -1.51 26.28 0.96
C ASP A 171 -2.93 26.00 1.50
N GLY A 172 -3.20 24.75 1.91
CA GLY A 172 -4.51 24.28 2.35
C GLY A 172 -5.55 24.17 1.23
N GLN A 173 -5.20 24.49 -0.03
CA GLN A 173 -6.14 24.56 -1.15
C GLN A 173 -6.26 23.24 -1.90
N SER A 174 -5.26 22.37 -1.78
CA SER A 174 -5.18 21.15 -2.56
C SER A 174 -4.68 19.96 -1.74
N ILE A 175 -4.95 18.77 -2.25
CA ILE A 175 -4.54 17.49 -1.66
C ILE A 175 -3.78 16.68 -2.69
N VAL A 176 -2.66 16.08 -2.27
CA VAL A 176 -1.93 15.10 -3.05
C VAL A 176 -2.29 13.71 -2.56
N VAL A 177 -2.63 12.83 -3.50
CA VAL A 177 -2.94 11.43 -3.23
C VAL A 177 -1.91 10.53 -3.90
N ALA A 178 -1.47 9.51 -3.16
CA ALA A 178 -0.59 8.46 -3.63
C ALA A 178 -1.29 7.12 -3.45
N GLY A 179 -1.38 6.36 -4.53
CA GLY A 179 -2.10 5.09 -4.53
C GLY A 179 -1.36 4.00 -5.28
N LEU A 180 -2.13 3.06 -5.82
CA LEU A 180 -1.62 2.10 -6.79
C LEU A 180 -1.41 2.78 -8.13
N ASP A 181 -0.75 3.92 -8.28
CA ASP A 181 -0.35 4.50 -9.57
C ASP A 181 1.17 4.74 -9.60
N ASP A 182 1.76 4.89 -10.79
CA ASP A 182 3.20 5.20 -10.94
C ASP A 182 3.48 6.71 -10.80
N PHE A 183 2.46 7.47 -10.39
CA PHE A 183 2.46 8.91 -10.19
C PHE A 183 1.59 9.24 -8.96
N ILE A 184 1.74 10.45 -8.47
CA ILE A 184 0.86 11.05 -7.46
C ILE A 184 -0.09 12.02 -8.19
N THR A 185 -1.31 12.17 -7.68
CA THR A 185 -2.30 13.08 -8.27
C THR A 185 -2.59 14.20 -7.30
N ARG A 186 -2.65 15.44 -7.79
CA ARG A 186 -3.03 16.61 -6.99
C ARG A 186 -4.43 17.07 -7.37
N TRP A 187 -5.28 17.30 -6.37
CA TRP A 187 -6.68 17.70 -6.51
C TRP A 187 -6.95 19.03 -5.81
N GLU A 188 -7.78 19.88 -6.41
CA GLU A 188 -8.35 21.05 -5.74
C GLU A 188 -9.39 20.64 -4.69
N LEU A 189 -9.36 21.28 -3.51
CA LEU A 189 -10.28 20.98 -2.41
C LEU A 189 -11.55 21.83 -2.43
N PHE A 190 -11.51 23.04 -2.99
CA PHE A 190 -12.61 24.00 -2.85
C PHE A 190 -13.35 24.32 -4.15
N GLU A 191 -12.85 23.84 -5.29
CA GLU A 191 -13.56 23.88 -6.57
C GLU A 191 -14.44 22.63 -6.75
N PHE A 192 -15.56 22.75 -7.48
CA PHE A 192 -16.48 21.64 -7.72
C PHE A 192 -16.95 21.58 -9.19
N PRO A 193 -16.88 20.40 -9.85
CA PRO A 193 -16.28 19.15 -9.35
C PRO A 193 -14.77 19.33 -9.07
N PRO A 194 -14.17 18.58 -8.13
CA PRO A 194 -12.73 18.67 -7.89
C PRO A 194 -11.96 18.44 -9.19
N GLU A 195 -11.17 19.43 -9.60
CA GLU A 195 -10.31 19.30 -10.78
C GLU A 195 -8.94 18.75 -10.38
N PHE A 196 -8.34 17.95 -11.26
CA PHE A 196 -6.95 17.55 -11.10
C PHE A 196 -6.05 18.70 -11.54
N LEU A 197 -5.08 19.07 -10.70
CA LEU A 197 -4.04 20.04 -11.05
C LEU A 197 -2.88 19.36 -11.79
N GLU A 198 -2.57 18.13 -11.37
CA GLU A 198 -1.56 17.30 -12.01
C GLU A 198 -2.26 16.06 -12.56
N ARG A 199 -2.21 15.93 -13.89
CA ARG A 199 -2.93 14.87 -14.61
C ARG A 199 -2.45 13.51 -14.15
N PRO A 200 -3.36 12.58 -13.80
CA PRO A 200 -2.98 11.20 -13.64
C PRO A 200 -2.33 10.69 -14.93
N GLY A 201 -1.27 9.91 -14.80
CA GLY A 201 -0.73 9.13 -15.91
C GLY A 201 -1.77 8.13 -16.45
N PRO A 202 -1.44 7.39 -17.53
CA PRO A 202 -2.37 6.41 -18.09
C PRO A 202 -2.80 5.40 -17.01
N ALA A 203 -4.06 4.98 -17.06
CA ALA A 203 -4.59 3.98 -16.13
C ALA A 203 -3.64 2.78 -16.04
N ARG A 204 -3.38 2.31 -14.82
CA ARG A 204 -2.47 1.17 -14.61
C ARG A 204 -2.88 -0.01 -15.47
N ARG A 205 -1.87 -0.80 -15.84
CA ARG A 205 -2.01 -2.04 -16.63
C ARG A 205 -3.12 -2.96 -16.10
N PHE A 206 -3.40 -2.94 -14.79
CA PHE A 206 -4.42 -3.76 -14.11
C PHE A 206 -5.85 -3.24 -14.19
N GLN A 207 -6.04 -1.99 -14.61
CA GLN A 207 -7.32 -1.29 -14.73
C GLN A 207 -7.39 -0.67 -16.13
N PRO A 208 -7.55 -1.52 -17.14
CA PRO A 208 -7.65 -1.06 -18.52
C PRO A 208 -8.87 -0.15 -18.65
N THR A 209 -8.71 0.96 -19.37
CA THR A 209 -9.82 1.87 -19.72
C THR A 209 -10.74 1.28 -20.78
N ALA A 210 -10.29 0.24 -21.48
CA ALA A 210 -11.04 -0.54 -22.44
C ALA A 210 -11.30 -1.96 -21.92
N GLU A 211 -12.33 -2.61 -22.45
CA GLU A 211 -12.56 -4.03 -22.17
C GLU A 211 -11.42 -4.86 -22.77
N ILE A 212 -10.72 -5.63 -21.93
CA ILE A 212 -9.65 -6.53 -22.35
C ILE A 212 -10.01 -7.98 -22.05
N SER A 213 -9.35 -8.90 -22.76
CA SER A 213 -9.47 -10.35 -22.54
C SER A 213 -9.04 -10.75 -21.12
N ASN A 214 -9.55 -11.88 -20.61
CA ASN A 214 -9.13 -12.38 -19.29
C ASN A 214 -7.61 -12.64 -19.24
N GLY A 215 -7.04 -13.23 -20.29
CA GLY A 215 -5.59 -13.48 -20.36
C GLY A 215 -4.75 -12.21 -20.25
N GLU A 216 -5.19 -11.12 -20.89
CA GLU A 216 -4.55 -9.81 -20.74
C GLU A 216 -4.70 -9.24 -19.32
N LYS A 217 -5.86 -9.44 -18.66
CA LYS A 217 -6.05 -9.08 -17.23
C LYS A 217 -5.07 -9.85 -16.34
N GLN A 218 -4.87 -11.14 -16.60
CA GLN A 218 -3.94 -11.96 -15.83
C GLN A 218 -2.49 -11.53 -16.08
N PHE A 219 -2.12 -11.22 -17.33
CA PHE A 219 -0.79 -10.70 -17.65
C PHE A 219 -0.53 -9.39 -16.91
N ALA A 220 -1.50 -8.47 -16.98
CA ALA A 220 -1.46 -7.24 -16.24
C ALA A 220 -1.16 -7.55 -14.77
N ARG A 221 -2.00 -8.34 -14.11
CA ARG A 221 -1.96 -8.75 -12.69
C ARG A 221 -0.68 -9.41 -12.22
N LYS A 222 -0.13 -10.31 -13.02
CA LYS A 222 0.92 -11.24 -12.57
C LYS A 222 2.30 -10.88 -13.12
N CYS A 223 2.36 -10.45 -14.37
CA CYS A 223 3.62 -10.33 -15.10
C CYS A 223 4.03 -8.87 -15.31
N SER A 224 3.08 -7.96 -15.48
CA SER A 224 3.36 -6.65 -16.06
C SER A 224 4.15 -5.71 -15.15
N VAL A 225 4.26 -5.98 -13.86
CA VAL A 225 5.17 -5.23 -12.96
C VAL A 225 6.62 -5.50 -13.33
N CYS A 226 6.95 -6.78 -13.49
CA CYS A 226 8.32 -7.27 -13.64
C CYS A 226 8.74 -7.41 -15.10
N HIS A 227 7.80 -7.45 -16.04
CA HIS A 227 8.07 -7.79 -17.43
C HIS A 227 7.46 -6.80 -18.43
N THR A 228 8.08 -6.73 -19.61
CA THR A 228 7.52 -6.12 -20.82
C THR A 228 7.17 -7.18 -21.85
N LEU A 229 6.26 -6.85 -22.77
CA LEU A 229 5.94 -7.66 -23.96
C LEU A 229 6.77 -7.23 -25.18
N SER A 230 7.39 -6.04 -25.12
CA SER A 230 8.19 -5.44 -26.19
C SER A 230 9.67 -5.84 -26.10
N PRO A 231 10.43 -5.79 -27.21
CA PRO A 231 11.84 -6.17 -27.22
C PRO A 231 12.72 -5.35 -26.27
N ASP A 232 12.37 -4.08 -26.07
CA ASP A 232 13.00 -3.24 -25.05
C ASP A 232 12.56 -3.70 -23.66
N GLY A 233 13.46 -4.34 -22.93
CA GLY A 233 13.17 -4.83 -21.58
C GLY A 233 12.71 -3.74 -20.61
N LYS A 234 12.98 -2.46 -20.92
CA LYS A 234 12.99 -1.35 -19.96
C LYS A 234 13.82 -1.76 -18.71
N ARG A 235 14.16 -0.85 -17.79
CA ARG A 235 14.84 -1.29 -16.53
C ARG A 235 13.80 -1.95 -15.62
N ARG A 236 13.49 -3.23 -15.85
CA ARG A 236 12.51 -4.02 -15.10
C ARG A 236 13.19 -5.07 -14.22
N ALA A 237 12.45 -5.57 -13.24
CA ALA A 237 12.91 -6.61 -12.31
C ALA A 237 13.02 -8.01 -12.94
N GLY A 238 12.40 -8.22 -14.12
CA GLY A 238 12.46 -9.43 -14.93
C GLY A 238 12.85 -9.12 -16.38
N PRO A 239 13.32 -10.12 -17.15
CA PRO A 239 13.64 -9.95 -18.58
C PRO A 239 12.38 -9.66 -19.40
N THR A 240 12.53 -9.13 -20.62
CA THR A 240 11.37 -9.03 -21.54
C THR A 240 10.80 -10.42 -21.85
N LEU A 241 9.47 -10.52 -21.91
CA LEU A 241 8.78 -11.72 -22.38
C LEU A 241 8.68 -11.77 -23.91
N PHE A 242 9.14 -10.75 -24.64
CA PHE A 242 9.18 -10.78 -26.10
C PHE A 242 9.96 -12.00 -26.60
N GLY A 243 9.32 -12.81 -27.44
CA GLY A 243 9.85 -14.07 -27.94
C GLY A 243 10.15 -15.10 -26.86
N VAL A 244 9.39 -15.12 -25.75
CA VAL A 244 9.66 -16.06 -24.64
C VAL A 244 9.40 -17.51 -25.01
N PHE A 245 8.37 -17.82 -25.81
CA PHE A 245 8.08 -19.20 -26.20
C PHE A 245 9.19 -19.76 -27.11
N GLY A 246 9.77 -20.88 -26.69
CA GLY A 246 10.96 -21.52 -27.27
C GLY A 246 12.30 -20.98 -26.76
N ARG A 247 12.31 -19.95 -25.89
CA ARG A 247 13.55 -19.39 -25.35
C ARG A 247 13.99 -20.18 -24.12
N MET A 248 15.25 -20.59 -24.11
CA MET A 248 15.87 -21.21 -22.93
C MET A 248 15.97 -20.20 -21.78
N ALA A 249 15.68 -20.62 -20.57
CA ALA A 249 15.83 -19.81 -19.37
C ALA A 249 17.28 -19.32 -19.23
N GLY A 250 17.48 -18.11 -18.71
CA GLY A 250 18.82 -17.59 -18.49
C GLY A 250 19.58 -17.08 -19.72
N THR A 251 19.00 -17.14 -20.93
CA THR A 251 19.74 -16.89 -22.18
C THR A 251 19.49 -15.54 -22.86
N LEU A 252 18.60 -14.68 -22.32
CA LEU A 252 18.40 -13.36 -22.92
C LEU A 252 19.64 -12.49 -22.74
N GLU A 253 20.23 -12.07 -23.86
CA GLU A 253 21.40 -11.21 -23.86
C GLU A 253 21.13 -9.87 -23.15
N GLY A 254 22.13 -9.39 -22.39
CA GLY A 254 22.06 -8.11 -21.69
C GLY A 254 21.21 -8.11 -20.41
N TYR A 255 20.65 -9.26 -20.00
CA TYR A 255 19.93 -9.38 -18.73
C TYR A 255 20.73 -10.19 -17.69
N PRO A 256 20.95 -9.66 -16.47
CA PRO A 256 21.69 -10.37 -15.43
C PRO A 256 20.82 -11.42 -14.73
N TYR A 257 20.95 -12.69 -15.13
CA TYR A 257 20.22 -13.80 -14.53
C TYR A 257 20.86 -14.33 -13.24
N SER A 258 20.04 -14.92 -12.37
CA SER A 258 20.54 -15.73 -11.25
C SER A 258 21.19 -17.00 -11.79
N LYS A 259 22.20 -17.52 -11.09
CA LYS A 259 22.86 -18.79 -11.43
C LYS A 259 21.86 -19.94 -11.62
N ALA A 260 20.83 -20.00 -10.78
CA ALA A 260 19.74 -20.98 -10.90
C ALA A 260 19.00 -20.98 -12.26
N LEU A 261 18.89 -19.84 -12.94
CA LEU A 261 18.25 -19.77 -14.26
C LEU A 261 19.25 -19.98 -15.40
N VAL A 262 20.51 -19.59 -15.20
CA VAL A 262 21.60 -19.83 -16.17
C VAL A 262 21.90 -21.32 -16.29
N ASP A 263 21.90 -22.03 -15.15
CA ASP A 263 22.20 -23.47 -15.07
C ASP A 263 20.94 -24.33 -15.31
N SER A 264 19.83 -23.72 -15.73
CA SER A 264 18.55 -24.41 -15.91
C SER A 264 18.38 -24.92 -17.34
N ASP A 265 17.88 -26.15 -17.48
CA ASP A 265 17.50 -26.74 -18.76
C ASP A 265 16.07 -26.34 -19.22
N ILE A 266 15.42 -25.38 -18.53
CA ILE A 266 14.05 -24.97 -18.85
C ILE A 266 14.03 -24.25 -20.21
N VAL A 267 13.19 -24.75 -21.11
CA VAL A 267 12.76 -24.02 -22.30
C VAL A 267 11.37 -23.50 -22.03
N TRP A 268 11.17 -22.19 -22.13
CA TRP A 268 9.86 -21.60 -21.88
C TRP A 268 8.89 -21.97 -23.00
N ASP A 269 7.83 -22.66 -22.65
CA ASP A 269 6.72 -23.08 -23.50
C ASP A 269 5.43 -23.05 -22.68
N GLU A 270 4.33 -23.50 -23.25
CA GLU A 270 3.04 -23.56 -22.57
C GLU A 270 3.12 -24.38 -21.28
N LEU A 271 3.73 -25.57 -21.33
CA LEU A 271 3.76 -26.49 -20.20
C LEU A 271 4.62 -25.97 -19.05
N THR A 272 5.79 -25.40 -19.35
CA THR A 272 6.71 -24.87 -18.34
C THR A 272 6.21 -23.57 -17.72
N ILE A 273 5.54 -22.70 -18.50
CA ILE A 273 4.87 -21.51 -17.96
C ILE A 273 3.65 -21.93 -17.12
N GLU A 274 2.84 -22.88 -17.58
CA GLU A 274 1.73 -23.42 -16.79
C GLU A 274 2.22 -24.00 -15.46
N LYS A 275 3.27 -24.81 -15.50
CA LYS A 275 3.89 -25.39 -14.31
C LYS A 275 4.40 -24.31 -13.35
N LEU A 276 5.04 -23.25 -13.87
CA LEU A 276 5.53 -22.13 -13.06
C LEU A 276 4.41 -21.47 -12.24
N PHE A 277 3.23 -21.26 -12.85
CA PHE A 277 2.09 -20.64 -12.17
C PHE A 277 1.25 -21.64 -11.36
N ALA A 278 1.27 -22.93 -11.68
CA ALA A 278 0.60 -23.96 -10.89
C ALA A 278 1.38 -24.30 -9.60
N GLU A 279 2.67 -24.58 -9.73
CA GLU A 279 3.52 -25.07 -8.63
C GLU A 279 4.31 -23.94 -7.95
N GLY A 280 4.56 -22.83 -8.64
CA GLY A 280 5.31 -21.69 -8.12
C GLY A 280 6.81 -21.73 -8.45
N PRO A 281 7.48 -20.55 -8.46
CA PRO A 281 8.90 -20.46 -8.78
C PRO A 281 9.80 -21.13 -7.74
N ASP A 282 9.34 -21.29 -6.49
CA ASP A 282 10.04 -22.02 -5.43
C ASP A 282 10.23 -23.50 -5.76
N VAL A 283 9.35 -24.06 -6.60
CA VAL A 283 9.42 -25.46 -7.06
C VAL A 283 10.07 -25.55 -8.44
N VAL A 284 9.63 -24.70 -9.37
CA VAL A 284 10.04 -24.81 -10.79
C VAL A 284 11.40 -24.17 -11.05
N THR A 285 11.75 -23.13 -10.30
CA THR A 285 13.00 -22.38 -10.46
C THR A 285 13.61 -22.02 -9.10
N PRO A 286 13.99 -23.02 -8.28
CA PRO A 286 14.44 -22.80 -6.91
C PRO A 286 15.71 -21.93 -6.88
N GLY A 287 15.77 -20.99 -5.93
CA GLY A 287 16.91 -20.07 -5.78
C GLY A 287 16.88 -18.84 -6.69
N THR A 288 15.80 -18.64 -7.46
CA THR A 288 15.56 -17.37 -8.17
C THR A 288 14.95 -16.32 -7.25
N LYS A 289 15.02 -15.05 -7.69
CA LYS A 289 14.34 -13.92 -7.02
C LYS A 289 12.90 -13.72 -7.54
N MET A 290 12.33 -14.71 -8.22
CA MET A 290 10.96 -14.59 -8.76
C MET A 290 9.95 -14.57 -7.60
N PRO A 291 9.03 -13.60 -7.55
CA PRO A 291 7.98 -13.57 -6.54
C PRO A 291 7.06 -14.78 -6.70
N ILE A 292 6.66 -15.39 -5.58
CA ILE A 292 5.73 -16.52 -5.60
C ILE A 292 4.35 -16.02 -6.05
N GLN A 293 3.91 -16.46 -7.22
CA GLN A 293 2.66 -16.03 -7.82
C GLN A 293 1.83 -17.21 -8.35
N ARG A 294 1.39 -18.10 -7.46
CA ARG A 294 0.55 -19.24 -7.85
C ARG A 294 -0.83 -18.80 -8.34
N MET A 295 -1.39 -19.54 -9.31
CA MET A 295 -2.74 -19.34 -9.86
C MET A 295 -3.62 -20.54 -9.51
N ARG A 296 -4.70 -20.31 -8.76
CA ARG A 296 -5.63 -21.38 -8.34
C ARG A 296 -6.70 -21.68 -9.38
N ASN A 297 -7.10 -20.68 -10.17
CA ASN A 297 -8.13 -20.84 -11.19
C ASN A 297 -7.47 -21.33 -12.49
N GLN A 298 -7.86 -22.52 -12.94
CA GLN A 298 -7.31 -23.14 -14.14
C GLN A 298 -7.62 -22.34 -15.41
N GLN A 299 -8.81 -21.75 -15.52
CA GLN A 299 -9.19 -20.96 -16.70
C GLN A 299 -8.35 -19.69 -16.81
N ASP A 300 -8.09 -19.02 -15.68
CA ASP A 300 -7.20 -17.84 -15.65
C ASP A 300 -5.80 -18.20 -16.14
N LEU A 301 -5.29 -19.38 -15.78
CA LEU A 301 -3.98 -19.85 -16.21
C LEU A 301 -3.95 -20.13 -17.72
N VAL A 302 -4.94 -20.86 -18.23
CA VAL A 302 -5.07 -21.15 -19.67
C VAL A 302 -5.15 -19.86 -20.48
N ASP A 303 -5.98 -18.91 -20.05
CA ASP A 303 -6.16 -17.64 -20.73
C ASP A 303 -4.86 -16.79 -20.69
N LEU A 304 -4.14 -16.78 -19.57
CA LEU A 304 -2.85 -16.10 -19.45
C LEU A 304 -1.83 -16.66 -20.45
N VAL A 305 -1.69 -17.97 -20.52
CA VAL A 305 -0.72 -18.64 -21.39
C VAL A 305 -1.07 -18.40 -22.86
N ALA A 306 -2.35 -18.50 -23.22
CA ALA A 306 -2.82 -18.19 -24.57
C ALA A 306 -2.56 -16.72 -24.96
N PHE A 307 -2.78 -15.79 -24.04
CA PHE A 307 -2.47 -14.38 -24.24
C PHE A 307 -0.97 -14.16 -24.43
N LEU A 308 -0.13 -14.68 -23.52
CA LEU A 308 1.33 -14.56 -23.62
C LEU A 308 1.83 -15.11 -24.96
N LYS A 309 1.37 -16.30 -25.37
CA LYS A 309 1.76 -16.92 -26.64
C LYS A 309 1.47 -16.04 -27.85
N THR A 310 0.41 -15.25 -27.81
CA THR A 310 0.04 -14.33 -28.89
C THR A 310 0.82 -13.02 -28.77
N ALA A 311 0.82 -12.43 -27.58
CA ALA A 311 1.37 -11.10 -27.31
C ALA A 311 2.90 -11.04 -27.35
N THR A 312 3.58 -12.17 -27.18
CA THR A 312 5.05 -12.24 -27.20
C THR A 312 5.62 -12.78 -28.51
N LYS A 313 4.82 -12.98 -29.56
CA LYS A 313 5.37 -13.44 -30.83
C LYS A 313 6.40 -12.45 -31.35
N LYS A 314 7.51 -12.96 -31.89
CA LYS A 314 8.43 -12.14 -32.69
C LYS A 314 7.69 -11.76 -33.95
N THR A 315 7.20 -10.53 -34.04
CA THR A 315 6.80 -9.97 -35.32
C THR A 315 8.08 -9.78 -36.12
N THR A 316 8.17 -10.41 -37.30
CA THR A 316 9.16 -10.05 -38.30
C THR A 316 8.88 -8.59 -38.66
N VAL A 317 9.72 -7.68 -38.17
CA VAL A 317 9.79 -6.33 -38.73
C VAL A 317 10.49 -6.53 -40.07
N GLU A 318 9.76 -6.33 -41.17
CA GLU A 318 10.36 -6.13 -42.50
C GLU A 318 11.27 -4.91 -42.52
#